data_AF-A0A1H6DLV1-F1
#
_entry.id   AF-A0A1H6DLV1-F1
#
_cell.length_a   1.000
_cell.length_b   1.000
_cell.length_c   1.000
_cell.angle_alpha   90.00
_cell.angle_beta   90.00
_cell.angle_gamma   90.00
#
_symmetry.space_group_name_H-M   'P 1'
#
loop_
_entity.id
_entity.type
_entity.pdbx_description
1 polymer ?
#
loop_
_entity_poly.entity_id
_entity_poly.type
_entity_poly.pdbx_seq_one_letter_code
_entity_poly.pdbx_strand_id
1 'polypeptide(L)'
;MDQIDMSTPELSRSAVKALRRSWIPFVGMIIGRLALKDIRWTGQGGRHEALWAIRINAAVTAVFVGGLVAISLPGGSDQVAVTDLKAHQCYVLTHEHEIDPHNGIGTLDKVRRVGCGSEHDGEVVGVWDAGRAWSDYPDDQETLESRASQECDRLTHGYARDFWRIPDGSTERYFAPTRSGWRYSGIHQVVCSVESNGAKGTLYQDPAVLGPHRTAYLDAENALDIVRAQVPDSPTADGAMSEWTVYAVHMASAEEAMVRALKAHQWPSDAAGPIAQVEASAQRAAAAWTKADGDREPNAVDRDAKAAEAIDAATPYDAARGSLHLTVSDPAPVRRV
;
A
#
# COMPACT_ATOMS: atom_id res chain seq x y z
N MET A 1 -79.24 -35.87 31.70
CA MET A 1 -77.94 -36.57 31.70
C MET A 1 -77.15 -35.97 30.56
N ASP A 2 -76.33 -34.96 30.90
CA ASP A 2 -75.40 -34.30 29.99
C ASP A 2 -74.33 -35.31 29.53
N GLN A 3 -74.12 -35.41 28.22
CA GLN A 3 -72.85 -35.88 27.68
C GLN A 3 -72.23 -34.72 26.90
N ILE A 4 -71.37 -33.99 27.60
CA ILE A 4 -70.39 -33.10 26.98
C ILE A 4 -69.32 -34.01 26.39
N ASP A 5 -69.34 -34.14 25.07
CA ASP A 5 -68.24 -34.74 24.30
C ASP A 5 -67.06 -33.75 24.30
N MET A 6 -65.99 -34.14 24.99
CA MET A 6 -64.67 -33.53 24.88
C MET A 6 -63.77 -34.53 24.17
N SER A 7 -63.23 -34.20 22.99
CA SER A 7 -61.78 -34.20 22.75
C SER A 7 -61.40 -34.21 21.26
N THR A 8 -61.35 -33.05 20.63
CA THR A 8 -60.12 -32.57 19.99
C THR A 8 -60.11 -31.06 20.15
N PRO A 9 -59.13 -30.47 20.85
CA PRO A 9 -59.08 -29.02 20.97
C PRO A 9 -58.87 -28.44 19.57
N GLU A 10 -59.77 -27.56 19.11
CA GLU A 10 -59.54 -26.80 17.89
C GLU A 10 -58.22 -26.04 18.04
N LEU A 11 -57.20 -26.51 17.31
CA LEU A 11 -55.90 -25.87 17.25
C LEU A 11 -56.08 -24.46 16.67
N SER A 12 -55.72 -23.46 17.46
CA SER A 12 -55.79 -22.06 17.02
C SER A 12 -55.07 -21.90 15.68
N ARG A 13 -55.79 -21.42 14.65
CA ARG A 13 -55.23 -21.13 13.31
C ARG A 13 -54.01 -20.20 13.40
N SER A 14 -53.93 -19.40 14.45
CA SER A 14 -52.82 -18.50 14.76
C SER A 14 -51.55 -19.26 15.18
N ALA A 15 -51.67 -20.37 15.93
CA ALA A 15 -50.54 -21.20 16.35
C ALA A 15 -49.91 -21.95 15.16
N VAL A 16 -50.73 -22.48 14.24
CA VAL A 16 -50.24 -23.14 13.01
C VAL A 16 -49.51 -22.15 12.09
N LYS A 17 -50.03 -20.92 11.98
CA LYS A 17 -49.36 -19.84 11.21
C LYS A 17 -48.04 -19.41 11.85
N ALA A 18 -47.94 -19.39 13.18
CA ALA A 18 -46.72 -19.07 13.90
C ALA A 18 -45.62 -20.12 13.63
N LEU A 19 -45.99 -21.42 13.67
CA LEU A 19 -45.06 -22.51 13.38
C LEU A 19 -44.56 -22.47 11.93
N ARG A 20 -45.43 -22.19 10.95
CA ARG A 20 -45.02 -22.11 9.54
C ARG A 20 -44.07 -20.94 9.24
N ARG A 21 -43.99 -19.94 10.11
CA ARG A 21 -43.16 -18.73 9.92
C ARG A 21 -41.99 -18.64 10.91
N SER A 22 -41.75 -19.67 11.73
CA SER A 22 -40.71 -19.65 12.77
C SER A 22 -39.28 -19.55 12.22
N TRP A 23 -39.07 -19.89 10.95
CA TRP A 23 -37.79 -19.79 10.23
C TRP A 23 -37.46 -18.37 9.72
N ILE A 24 -38.41 -17.43 9.79
CA ILE A 24 -38.16 -16.03 9.41
C ILE A 24 -37.76 -15.27 10.70
N PRO A 25 -36.52 -14.73 10.80
CA PRO A 25 -36.07 -14.00 11.98
C PRO A 25 -37.05 -12.90 12.40
N PHE A 26 -37.23 -12.71 13.71
CA PHE A 26 -38.14 -11.72 14.33
C PHE A 26 -39.65 -11.92 14.10
N VAL A 27 -40.07 -12.45 12.95
CA VAL A 27 -41.49 -12.61 12.59
C VAL A 27 -42.19 -13.68 13.45
N GLY A 28 -41.51 -14.81 13.71
CA GLY A 28 -42.05 -15.89 14.54
C GLY A 28 -42.31 -15.47 16.00
N MET A 29 -41.45 -14.61 16.57
CA MET A 29 -41.63 -14.08 17.93
C MET A 29 -42.85 -13.16 18.06
N ILE A 30 -43.09 -12.28 17.08
CA ILE A 30 -44.23 -11.34 17.09
C ILE A 30 -45.55 -12.13 16.99
N ILE A 31 -45.64 -13.06 16.03
CA ILE A 31 -46.85 -13.87 15.83
C ILE A 31 -47.06 -14.84 17.00
N GLY A 32 -46.00 -15.43 17.55
CA GLY A 32 -46.06 -16.31 18.72
C GLY A 32 -46.59 -15.61 19.97
N ARG A 33 -46.18 -14.36 20.23
CA ARG A 33 -46.72 -13.55 21.34
C ARG A 33 -48.20 -13.22 21.15
N LEU A 34 -48.62 -12.87 19.93
CA LEU A 34 -50.04 -12.61 19.63
C LEU A 34 -50.89 -13.88 19.79
N ALA A 35 -50.38 -15.04 19.35
CA ALA A 35 -51.06 -16.33 19.53
C ALA A 35 -51.21 -16.72 21.01
N LEU A 36 -50.20 -16.47 21.86
CA LEU A 36 -50.31 -16.71 23.30
C LEU A 36 -51.33 -15.80 23.99
N LYS A 37 -51.46 -14.55 23.53
CA LYS A 37 -52.51 -13.64 24.01
C LYS A 37 -53.88 -14.16 23.58
N ASP A 38 -54.04 -14.56 22.33
CA ASP A 38 -55.31 -15.10 21.81
C ASP A 38 -55.75 -16.38 22.54
N ILE A 39 -54.82 -17.32 22.75
CA ILE A 39 -55.03 -18.58 23.50
C ILE A 39 -55.43 -18.31 24.96
N ARG A 40 -54.81 -17.31 25.62
CA ARG A 40 -55.14 -16.93 27.00
C ARG A 40 -56.57 -16.40 27.13
N TRP A 41 -57.08 -15.75 26.09
CA TRP A 41 -58.42 -15.14 26.08
C TRP A 41 -59.50 -16.10 25.59
N THR A 42 -59.18 -17.02 24.68
CA THR A 42 -60.15 -17.93 24.04
C THR A 42 -60.19 -19.33 24.66
N GLY A 43 -59.22 -19.70 25.51
CA GLY A 43 -59.17 -21.00 26.18
C GLY A 43 -58.84 -22.19 25.26
N GLN A 44 -58.43 -21.94 24.01
CA GLN A 44 -58.12 -22.98 23.02
C GLN A 44 -56.80 -23.70 23.30
N GLY A 45 -56.67 -24.96 22.86
CA GLY A 45 -55.40 -25.71 22.86
C GLY A 45 -54.39 -25.12 21.86
N GLY A 46 -53.08 -25.32 22.11
CA GLY A 46 -52.03 -24.76 21.24
C GLY A 46 -50.84 -24.11 21.97
N ARG A 47 -50.81 -24.19 23.31
CA ARG A 47 -49.79 -23.51 24.13
C ARG A 47 -48.40 -24.12 23.95
N HIS A 48 -48.29 -25.43 23.72
CA HIS A 48 -46.98 -26.06 23.51
C HIS A 48 -46.39 -25.65 22.16
N GLU A 49 -47.23 -25.50 21.15
CA GLU A 49 -46.88 -25.21 19.77
C GLU A 49 -46.39 -23.77 19.64
N ALA A 50 -47.05 -22.84 20.33
CA ALA A 50 -46.59 -21.45 20.43
C ALA A 50 -45.26 -21.33 21.17
N LEU A 51 -45.03 -22.13 22.22
CA LEU A 51 -43.75 -22.18 22.94
C LEU A 51 -42.61 -22.69 22.06
N TRP A 52 -42.84 -23.74 21.27
CA TRP A 52 -41.85 -24.24 20.31
C TRP A 52 -41.53 -23.23 19.21
N ALA A 53 -42.55 -22.56 18.65
CA ALA A 53 -42.34 -21.53 17.63
C ALA A 53 -41.48 -20.35 18.15
N ILE A 54 -41.68 -19.94 19.41
CA ILE A 54 -40.86 -18.90 20.06
C ILE A 54 -39.42 -19.39 20.28
N ARG A 55 -39.23 -20.62 20.76
CA ARG A 55 -37.88 -21.19 20.99
C ARG A 55 -37.09 -21.32 19.69
N ILE A 56 -37.72 -21.84 18.63
CA ILE A 56 -37.10 -21.97 17.30
C ILE A 56 -36.77 -20.59 16.74
N ASN A 57 -37.69 -19.62 16.81
CA ASN A 57 -37.43 -18.28 16.30
C ASN A 57 -36.36 -17.55 17.11
N ALA A 58 -36.27 -17.76 18.42
CA ALA A 58 -35.19 -17.22 19.25
C ALA A 58 -33.83 -17.81 18.86
N ALA A 59 -33.75 -19.12 18.60
CA ALA A 59 -32.52 -19.76 18.12
C ALA A 59 -32.11 -19.27 16.73
N VAL A 60 -33.05 -19.22 15.77
CA VAL A 60 -32.81 -18.70 14.41
C VAL A 60 -32.40 -17.23 14.45
N THR A 61 -33.03 -16.42 15.31
CA THR A 61 -32.67 -15.01 15.49
C THR A 61 -31.30 -14.86 16.16
N ALA A 62 -30.95 -15.70 17.13
CA ALA A 62 -29.64 -15.70 17.76
C ALA A 62 -28.52 -16.08 16.78
N VAL A 63 -28.76 -17.04 15.88
CA VAL A 63 -27.82 -17.39 14.81
C VAL A 63 -27.70 -16.26 13.78
N PHE A 64 -28.82 -15.64 13.39
CA PHE A 64 -28.82 -14.52 12.45
C PHE A 64 -28.09 -13.29 13.02
N VAL A 65 -28.40 -12.90 14.25
CA VAL A 65 -27.73 -11.78 14.94
C VAL A 65 -26.28 -12.13 15.24
N GLY A 66 -25.99 -13.37 15.67
CA GLY A 66 -24.62 -13.86 15.88
C GLY A 66 -23.79 -13.84 14.59
N GLY A 67 -24.37 -14.21 13.46
CA GLY A 67 -23.74 -14.11 12.13
C GLY A 67 -23.47 -12.67 11.72
N LEU A 68 -24.41 -11.74 11.93
CA LEU A 68 -24.21 -10.32 11.66
C LEU A 68 -23.13 -9.69 12.56
N VAL A 69 -23.07 -10.11 13.84
CA VAL A 69 -22.03 -9.67 14.77
C VAL A 69 -20.66 -10.24 14.38
N ALA A 70 -20.59 -11.50 13.94
CA ALA A 70 -19.35 -12.12 13.48
C ALA A 70 -18.76 -11.42 12.23
N ILE A 71 -19.60 -10.90 11.33
CA ILE A 71 -19.17 -10.11 10.16
C ILE A 71 -18.61 -8.73 10.58
N SER A 72 -18.98 -8.24 11.77
CA SER A 72 -18.62 -6.89 12.26
C SER A 72 -17.44 -6.87 13.23
N LEU A 73 -16.87 -8.04 13.57
CA LEU A 73 -15.69 -8.12 14.42
C LEU A 73 -14.42 -7.93 13.59
N PRO A 74 -13.53 -6.97 13.93
CA PRO A 74 -12.20 -6.87 13.35
C PRO A 74 -11.36 -8.03 13.90
N GLY A 75 -11.45 -9.20 13.27
CA GLY A 75 -10.77 -10.41 13.74
C GLY A 75 -10.96 -11.65 12.89
N GLY A 76 -11.52 -11.53 11.67
CA GLY A 76 -11.42 -12.59 10.68
C GLY A 76 -9.97 -12.77 10.24
N SER A 77 -9.52 -14.02 10.10
CA SER A 77 -8.17 -14.39 9.67
C SER A 77 -7.90 -13.94 8.22
N ASP A 78 -7.62 -12.66 8.01
CA ASP A 78 -7.37 -12.05 6.69
C ASP A 78 -5.89 -12.22 6.27
N GLN A 79 -5.38 -13.44 6.45
CA GLN A 79 -4.09 -13.80 5.86
C GLN A 79 -4.28 -13.96 4.36
N VAL A 80 -3.55 -13.15 3.61
CA VAL A 80 -3.56 -13.13 2.14
C VAL A 80 -2.18 -13.49 1.63
N ALA A 81 -2.11 -14.14 0.47
CA ALA A 81 -0.83 -14.34 -0.17
C ALA A 81 -0.25 -12.97 -0.53
N VAL A 82 1.07 -12.81 -0.41
CA VAL A 82 1.71 -11.53 -0.73
C VAL A 82 1.47 -11.14 -2.19
N THR A 83 1.44 -12.11 -3.10
CA THR A 83 1.10 -11.93 -4.52
C THR A 83 -0.32 -11.42 -4.77
N ASP A 84 -1.23 -11.59 -3.80
CA ASP A 84 -2.61 -11.11 -3.88
C ASP A 84 -2.75 -9.65 -3.40
N LEU A 85 -1.67 -9.06 -2.88
CA LEU A 85 -1.66 -7.65 -2.55
C LEU A 85 -1.71 -6.79 -3.82
N LYS A 86 -2.24 -5.58 -3.65
CA LYS A 86 -2.38 -4.56 -4.68
C LYS A 86 -1.90 -3.23 -4.10
N ALA A 87 -1.54 -2.30 -4.98
CA ALA A 87 -1.19 -0.93 -4.56
C ALA A 87 -2.26 -0.36 -3.62
N HIS A 88 -1.86 0.45 -2.64
CA HIS A 88 -2.71 1.01 -1.57
C HIS A 88 -3.21 0.03 -0.52
N GLN A 89 -2.66 -1.18 -0.48
CA GLN A 89 -2.95 -2.11 0.59
C GLN A 89 -1.83 -2.11 1.62
N CYS A 90 -2.24 -1.96 2.88
CA CYS A 90 -1.34 -2.07 4.01
C CYS A 90 -1.45 -3.44 4.64
N TYR A 91 -0.35 -3.90 5.23
CA TYR A 91 -0.26 -5.21 5.84
C TYR A 91 0.63 -5.19 7.08
N VAL A 92 0.42 -6.18 7.93
CA VAL A 92 1.32 -6.53 9.02
C VAL A 92 1.97 -7.88 8.74
N LEU A 93 3.23 -8.00 9.12
CA LEU A 93 3.97 -9.23 9.03
C LEU A 93 3.44 -10.20 10.10
N THR A 94 3.11 -11.41 9.70
CA THR A 94 2.80 -12.48 10.64
C THR A 94 4.12 -13.14 11.03
N HIS A 95 4.41 -13.26 12.33
CA HIS A 95 5.66 -13.76 12.91
C HIS A 95 6.04 -15.22 12.55
N GLU A 96 5.44 -15.82 11.53
CA GLU A 96 5.58 -17.24 11.21
C GLU A 96 6.71 -17.55 10.23
N HIS A 97 7.36 -16.55 9.62
CA HIS A 97 8.42 -16.78 8.62
C HIS A 97 9.64 -15.90 8.94
N GLU A 98 10.75 -16.55 9.27
CA GLU A 98 12.06 -15.97 9.53
C GLU A 98 12.56 -15.28 8.25
N ILE A 99 12.74 -13.96 8.31
CA ILE A 99 13.36 -13.18 7.25
C ILE A 99 14.86 -13.42 7.38
N ASP A 100 15.48 -14.14 6.45
CA ASP A 100 16.95 -14.22 6.37
C ASP A 100 17.48 -12.81 6.01
N PRO A 101 18.16 -12.11 6.94
CA PRO A 101 18.57 -10.74 6.75
C PRO A 101 19.81 -10.59 5.87
N HIS A 102 20.35 -11.67 5.28
CA HIS A 102 21.58 -11.61 4.47
C HIS A 102 21.35 -11.77 2.97
N ASN A 103 20.15 -12.14 2.54
CA ASN A 103 19.92 -12.54 1.13
C ASN A 103 18.72 -11.88 0.45
N GLY A 104 17.96 -10.98 1.10
CA GLY A 104 16.71 -10.43 0.50
C GLY A 104 15.58 -11.47 0.30
N ILE A 105 15.87 -12.75 0.50
CA ILE A 105 14.92 -13.87 0.41
C ILE A 105 14.11 -13.93 1.71
N GLY A 106 13.15 -13.03 1.83
CA GLY A 106 12.02 -13.21 2.74
C GLY A 106 10.93 -14.02 2.03
N THR A 107 10.86 -15.33 2.29
CA THR A 107 9.74 -16.20 1.86
C THR A 107 8.48 -15.90 2.66
N LEU A 108 8.03 -14.64 2.68
CA LEU A 108 6.75 -14.28 3.24
C LEU A 108 5.68 -14.74 2.25
N ASP A 109 5.17 -15.94 2.48
CA ASP A 109 4.09 -16.47 1.65
C ASP A 109 2.79 -15.72 1.91
N LYS A 110 2.58 -15.27 3.15
CA LYS A 110 1.35 -14.62 3.60
C LYS A 110 1.62 -13.47 4.56
N VAL A 111 0.74 -12.48 4.48
CA VAL A 111 0.68 -11.36 5.41
C VAL A 111 -0.76 -11.16 5.85
N ARG A 112 -0.98 -10.42 6.94
CA ARG A 112 -2.34 -10.03 7.33
C ARG A 112 -2.63 -8.63 6.81
N ARG A 113 -3.66 -8.52 5.96
CA ARG A 113 -4.10 -7.23 5.42
C ARG A 113 -4.73 -6.39 6.52
N VAL A 114 -4.44 -5.09 6.53
CA VAL A 114 -5.02 -4.11 7.47
C VAL A 114 -5.34 -2.80 6.73
N GLY A 115 -6.19 -1.97 7.32
CA GLY A 115 -6.39 -0.62 6.80
C GLY A 115 -5.19 0.26 7.14
N CYS A 116 -4.70 1.05 6.18
CA CYS A 116 -3.54 1.93 6.38
C CYS A 116 -3.70 2.97 7.51
N GLY A 117 -4.94 3.29 7.91
CA GLY A 117 -5.19 4.11 9.10
C GLY A 117 -4.86 3.44 10.44
N SER A 118 -4.60 2.13 10.42
CA SER A 118 -4.12 1.35 11.58
C SER A 118 -2.60 1.16 11.50
N GLU A 119 -2.01 0.72 12.61
CA GLU A 119 -0.60 0.28 12.61
C GLU A 119 -0.40 -0.85 11.61
N HIS A 120 0.61 -0.69 10.76
CA HIS A 120 1.00 -1.67 9.75
C HIS A 120 2.52 -1.70 9.61
N ASP A 121 3.04 -2.82 9.10
CA ASP A 121 4.47 -3.02 8.91
C ASP A 121 4.90 -2.70 7.48
N GLY A 122 3.96 -2.70 6.52
CA GLY A 122 4.25 -2.27 5.16
C GLY A 122 3.03 -1.84 4.37
N GLU A 123 3.29 -1.02 3.36
CA GLU A 123 2.31 -0.55 2.39
C GLU A 123 2.78 -0.90 0.97
N VAL A 124 1.89 -1.52 0.19
CA VAL A 124 2.18 -1.84 -1.22
C VAL A 124 2.06 -0.57 -2.05
N VAL A 125 3.18 -0.14 -2.62
CA VAL A 125 3.30 1.04 -3.46
C VAL A 125 3.00 0.75 -4.93
N GLY A 126 3.16 -0.51 -5.34
CA GLY A 126 2.96 -0.90 -6.72
C GLY A 126 3.04 -2.40 -6.96
N VAL A 127 2.55 -2.81 -8.12
CA VAL A 127 2.70 -4.16 -8.64
C VAL A 127 3.17 -4.05 -10.08
N TRP A 128 4.26 -4.73 -10.39
CA TRP A 128 4.81 -4.83 -11.73
C TRP A 128 4.62 -6.26 -12.26
N ASP A 129 4.35 -6.40 -13.55
CA ASP A 129 4.18 -7.69 -14.21
C ASP A 129 5.44 -8.01 -15.02
N ALA A 130 6.32 -8.83 -14.45
CA ALA A 130 7.56 -9.26 -15.08
C ALA A 130 7.30 -10.12 -16.33
N GLY A 131 6.12 -10.72 -16.46
CA GLY A 131 5.70 -11.49 -17.64
C GLY A 131 5.59 -10.64 -18.91
N ARG A 132 5.60 -9.30 -18.77
CA ARG A 132 5.68 -8.38 -19.91
C ARG A 132 7.09 -8.20 -20.46
N ALA A 133 8.10 -8.40 -19.62
CA ALA A 133 9.51 -8.29 -20.00
C ALA A 133 10.06 -9.64 -20.47
N TRP A 134 9.63 -10.73 -19.84
CA TRP A 134 10.04 -12.08 -20.20
C TRP A 134 8.85 -13.01 -20.36
N SER A 135 8.87 -13.86 -21.40
CA SER A 135 7.90 -14.95 -21.55
C SER A 135 8.15 -16.09 -20.56
N ASP A 136 9.42 -16.33 -20.25
CA ASP A 136 9.91 -17.40 -19.39
C ASP A 136 10.67 -16.82 -18.20
N TYR A 137 10.80 -17.61 -17.14
CA TYR A 137 11.59 -17.19 -15.98
C TYR A 137 13.04 -16.92 -16.42
N PRO A 138 13.65 -15.76 -16.05
CA PRO A 138 15.02 -15.44 -16.43
C PRO A 138 16.03 -16.54 -16.06
N ASP A 139 17.12 -16.64 -16.82
CA ASP A 139 18.09 -17.73 -16.65
C ASP A 139 18.66 -17.80 -15.24
N ASP A 140 18.81 -16.63 -14.60
CA ASP A 140 19.19 -16.46 -13.20
C ASP A 140 18.19 -15.55 -12.44
N GLN A 141 18.16 -15.70 -11.12
CA GLN A 141 17.27 -14.93 -10.25
C GLN A 141 17.75 -13.47 -10.07
N GLU A 142 19.06 -13.24 -10.13
CA GLU A 142 19.68 -11.93 -9.94
C GLU A 142 19.21 -10.91 -11.00
N THR A 143 19.06 -11.34 -12.26
CA THR A 143 18.53 -10.52 -13.35
C THR A 143 17.11 -10.04 -13.06
N LEU A 144 16.26 -10.92 -12.51
CA LEU A 144 14.90 -10.56 -12.11
C LEU A 144 14.90 -9.58 -10.94
N GLU A 145 15.72 -9.85 -9.92
CA GLU A 145 15.85 -9.04 -8.71
C GLU A 145 16.39 -7.64 -9.01
N SER A 146 17.44 -7.53 -9.83
CA SER A 146 17.99 -6.27 -10.29
C SER A 146 16.94 -5.42 -11.00
N ARG A 147 16.13 -6.04 -11.88
CA ARG A 147 15.03 -5.32 -12.55
C ARG A 147 13.88 -4.97 -11.61
N ALA A 148 13.52 -5.88 -10.69
CA ALA A 148 12.49 -5.66 -9.70
C ALA A 148 12.84 -4.46 -8.81
N SER A 149 14.08 -4.39 -8.32
CA SER A 149 14.60 -3.26 -7.55
C SER A 149 14.42 -1.93 -8.29
N GLN A 150 14.82 -1.85 -9.56
CA GLN A 150 14.66 -0.64 -10.38
C GLN A 150 13.19 -0.24 -10.61
N GLU A 151 12.32 -1.22 -10.92
CA GLU A 151 10.91 -0.93 -11.16
C GLU A 151 10.17 -0.57 -9.87
N CYS A 152 10.52 -1.19 -8.75
CA CYS A 152 9.96 -0.87 -7.45
C CYS A 152 10.35 0.54 -7.01
N ASP A 153 11.62 0.91 -7.15
CA ASP A 153 12.09 2.27 -6.82
C ASP A 153 11.31 3.33 -7.62
N ARG A 154 11.12 3.10 -8.92
CA ARG A 154 10.30 3.95 -9.80
C ARG A 154 8.83 4.01 -9.35
N LEU A 155 8.25 2.88 -8.92
CA LEU A 155 6.88 2.83 -8.42
C LEU A 155 6.75 3.54 -7.07
N THR A 156 7.73 3.41 -6.18
CA THR A 156 7.81 4.07 -4.88
C THR A 156 7.80 5.59 -5.07
N HIS A 157 8.66 6.15 -5.92
CA HIS A 157 8.68 7.59 -6.23
C HIS A 157 7.35 8.10 -6.81
N GLY A 158 6.69 7.29 -7.65
CA GLY A 158 5.39 7.64 -8.22
C GLY A 158 4.25 7.62 -7.20
N TYR A 159 4.35 6.76 -6.19
CA TYR A 159 3.34 6.52 -5.16
C TYR A 159 3.47 7.48 -3.97
N ALA A 160 4.67 7.57 -3.41
CA ALA A 160 5.08 8.46 -2.34
C ALA A 160 5.74 9.72 -2.93
N ARG A 161 4.94 10.54 -3.61
CA ARG A 161 5.40 11.72 -4.39
C ARG A 161 6.29 12.67 -3.60
N ASP A 162 5.96 12.92 -2.34
CA ASP A 162 6.82 13.55 -1.36
C ASP A 162 7.56 12.41 -0.65
N PHE A 163 8.69 12.01 -1.23
CA PHE A 163 9.52 10.92 -0.71
C PHE A 163 10.05 11.24 0.69
N TRP A 164 10.15 12.53 1.03
CA TRP A 164 10.56 12.96 2.37
C TRP A 164 9.54 12.62 3.46
N ARG A 165 8.33 12.20 3.09
CA ARG A 165 7.34 11.67 4.03
C ARG A 165 7.55 10.21 4.40
N ILE A 166 8.42 9.49 3.69
CA ILE A 166 8.73 8.12 4.05
C ILE A 166 9.44 8.15 5.41
N PRO A 167 8.92 7.43 6.43
CA PRO A 167 9.52 7.45 7.75
C PRO A 167 10.98 7.00 7.75
N ASP A 168 11.80 7.60 8.59
CA ASP A 168 13.18 7.16 8.79
C ASP A 168 13.25 5.67 9.18
N GLY A 169 14.22 4.96 8.63
CA GLY A 169 14.39 3.53 8.87
C GLY A 169 13.40 2.64 8.11
N SER A 170 12.58 3.21 7.23
CA SER A 170 11.80 2.42 6.29
C SER A 170 12.71 1.67 5.32
N THR A 171 12.23 0.53 4.84
CA THR A 171 12.93 -0.36 3.92
C THR A 171 12.05 -0.62 2.71
N GLU A 172 12.59 -0.41 1.52
CA GLU A 172 11.92 -0.87 0.30
C GLU A 172 12.11 -2.38 0.19
N ARG A 173 10.99 -3.08 0.10
CA ARG A 173 10.94 -4.53 -0.12
C ARG A 173 10.21 -4.80 -1.42
N TYR A 174 10.70 -5.78 -2.15
CA TYR A 174 9.95 -6.39 -3.24
C TYR A 174 9.80 -7.89 -3.05
N PHE A 175 8.71 -8.42 -3.57
CA PHE A 175 8.47 -9.85 -3.65
C PHE A 175 8.53 -10.25 -5.11
N ALA A 176 9.58 -10.97 -5.48
CA ALA A 176 9.75 -11.50 -6.83
C ALA A 176 9.16 -12.92 -6.94
N PRO A 177 8.60 -13.29 -8.10
CA PRO A 177 8.17 -14.67 -8.33
C PRO A 177 9.36 -15.63 -8.29
N THR A 178 9.12 -16.85 -7.83
CA THR A 178 10.11 -17.95 -7.94
C THR A 178 9.99 -18.65 -9.29
N ARG A 179 11.04 -19.36 -9.72
CA ARG A 179 11.00 -20.18 -10.94
C ARG A 179 9.85 -21.19 -10.96
N SER A 180 9.53 -21.79 -9.80
CA SER A 180 8.41 -22.72 -9.66
C SER A 180 7.05 -21.99 -9.70
N GLY A 181 6.93 -20.84 -9.03
CA GLY A 181 5.73 -20.00 -9.08
C GLY A 181 5.41 -19.54 -10.50
N TRP A 182 6.42 -19.12 -11.25
CA TRP A 182 6.31 -18.75 -12.66
C TRP A 182 5.80 -19.92 -13.51
N ARG A 183 6.52 -21.06 -13.47
CA ARG A 183 6.25 -22.20 -14.35
C ARG A 183 4.93 -22.92 -14.05
N TYR A 184 4.61 -23.11 -12.78
CA TYR A 184 3.51 -23.99 -12.37
C TYR A 184 2.26 -23.23 -11.91
N SER A 185 2.42 -22.00 -11.44
CA SER A 185 1.31 -21.19 -10.91
C SER A 185 1.01 -19.95 -11.76
N GLY A 186 1.82 -19.65 -12.79
CA GLY A 186 1.65 -18.46 -13.64
C GLY A 186 1.82 -17.15 -12.88
N ILE A 187 2.56 -17.16 -11.77
CA ILE A 187 2.83 -15.96 -10.98
C ILE A 187 3.99 -15.22 -11.61
N HIS A 188 3.71 -14.10 -12.26
CA HIS A 188 4.72 -13.22 -12.87
C HIS A 188 4.78 -11.83 -12.21
N GLN A 189 3.97 -11.62 -11.17
CA GLN A 189 3.85 -10.33 -10.50
C GLN A 189 4.99 -10.13 -9.50
N VAL A 190 5.61 -8.95 -9.56
CA VAL A 190 6.47 -8.41 -8.52
C VAL A 190 5.66 -7.42 -7.70
N VAL A 191 5.61 -7.62 -6.38
CA VAL A 191 4.91 -6.73 -5.46
C VAL A 191 5.93 -5.84 -4.77
N CYS A 192 5.79 -4.52 -4.93
CA CYS A 192 6.68 -3.51 -4.35
C CYS A 192 6.01 -2.89 -3.12
N SER A 193 6.76 -2.78 -2.04
CA SER A 193 6.26 -2.26 -0.75
C SER A 193 7.32 -1.44 -0.04
N VAL A 194 6.86 -0.45 0.71
CA VAL A 194 7.70 0.23 1.70
C VAL A 194 7.30 -0.29 3.07
N GLU A 195 8.26 -0.89 3.77
CA GLU A 195 8.10 -1.41 5.12
C GLU A 195 8.62 -0.43 6.16
N SER A 196 7.85 -0.22 7.21
CA SER A 196 8.18 0.65 8.33
C SER A 196 7.47 0.11 9.56
N ASN A 197 8.24 -0.22 10.60
CA ASN A 197 7.71 -0.91 11.78
C ASN A 197 6.66 -0.05 12.51
N GLY A 198 5.39 -0.42 12.39
CA GLY A 198 4.27 0.25 13.07
C GLY A 198 3.88 1.60 12.48
N ALA A 199 4.04 1.82 11.18
CA ALA A 199 3.60 3.04 10.50
C ALA A 199 2.07 3.22 10.59
N LYS A 200 1.62 4.48 10.55
CA LYS A 200 0.20 4.88 10.53
C LYS A 200 -0.05 5.87 9.40
N GLY A 201 -1.17 5.68 8.71
CA GLY A 201 -1.52 6.46 7.53
C GLY A 201 -0.96 5.86 6.25
N THR A 202 -1.29 6.45 5.11
CA THR A 202 -0.77 6.03 3.80
C THR A 202 0.37 6.95 3.36
N LEU A 203 1.38 6.35 2.72
CA LEU A 203 2.41 7.02 1.95
C LEU A 203 1.85 7.61 0.66
N TYR A 204 0.72 7.10 0.18
CA TYR A 204 0.08 7.59 -1.03
C TYR A 204 -0.28 9.06 -0.92
N GLN A 205 0.01 9.78 -1.98
CA GLN A 205 -0.32 11.19 -2.10
C GLN A 205 -1.10 11.42 -3.37
N ASP A 206 -2.41 11.58 -3.22
CA ASP A 206 -3.31 11.87 -4.33
C ASP A 206 -2.90 13.20 -4.99
N PRO A 207 -2.53 13.20 -6.27
CA PRO A 207 -2.18 14.41 -7.02
C PRO A 207 -3.28 15.47 -6.98
N ALA A 208 -4.55 15.05 -6.96
CA ALA A 208 -5.69 15.95 -6.89
C ALA A 208 -5.74 16.73 -5.55
N VAL A 209 -5.19 16.14 -4.48
CA VAL A 209 -5.10 16.75 -3.14
C VAL A 209 -3.83 17.58 -2.99
N LEU A 210 -2.71 17.15 -3.59
CA LEU A 210 -1.47 17.91 -3.59
C LEU A 210 -1.66 19.28 -4.25
N GLY A 211 -2.50 19.40 -5.27
CA GLY A 211 -2.69 20.64 -6.01
C GLY A 211 -1.49 20.98 -6.91
N PRO A 212 -1.63 21.98 -7.79
CA PRO A 212 -0.74 22.17 -8.93
C PRO A 212 0.69 22.58 -8.55
N HIS A 213 0.88 23.44 -7.55
CA HIS A 213 2.23 23.91 -7.18
C HIS A 213 3.07 22.81 -6.53
N ARG A 214 2.54 22.10 -5.53
CA ARG A 214 3.23 20.96 -4.93
C ARG A 214 3.50 19.85 -5.93
N THR A 215 2.52 19.54 -6.78
CA THR A 215 2.69 18.53 -7.83
C THR A 215 3.81 18.91 -8.79
N ALA A 216 3.82 20.15 -9.32
CA ALA A 216 4.87 20.59 -10.23
C ALA A 216 6.28 20.56 -9.61
N TYR A 217 6.39 20.91 -8.32
CA TYR A 217 7.67 20.89 -7.62
C TYR A 217 8.15 19.45 -7.40
N LEU A 218 7.30 18.58 -6.84
CA LEU A 218 7.64 17.18 -6.58
C LEU A 218 7.90 16.41 -7.87
N ASP A 219 7.19 16.68 -8.96
CA ASP A 219 7.46 16.03 -10.26
C ASP A 219 8.85 16.41 -10.80
N ALA A 220 9.30 17.65 -10.58
CA ALA A 220 10.64 18.09 -10.98
C ALA A 220 11.75 17.49 -10.10
N GLU A 221 11.54 17.46 -8.79
CA GLU A 221 12.49 16.93 -7.81
C GLU A 221 12.62 15.40 -7.91
N ASN A 222 11.51 14.67 -7.96
CA ASN A 222 11.52 13.20 -8.07
C ASN A 222 12.21 12.71 -9.35
N ALA A 223 12.13 13.47 -10.44
CA ALA A 223 12.81 13.12 -11.68
C ALA A 223 14.34 13.15 -11.52
N LEU A 224 14.87 14.05 -10.67
CA LEU A 224 16.27 14.10 -10.30
C LEU A 224 16.62 12.97 -9.31
N ASP A 225 15.79 12.75 -8.29
CA ASP A 225 16.01 11.74 -7.25
C ASP A 225 16.11 10.31 -7.82
N ILE A 226 15.26 9.98 -8.81
CA ILE A 226 15.31 8.69 -9.52
C ILE A 226 16.67 8.46 -10.19
N VAL A 227 17.28 9.51 -10.74
CA VAL A 227 18.62 9.40 -11.33
C VAL A 227 19.66 9.32 -10.22
N ARG A 228 19.54 10.13 -9.16
CA ARG A 228 20.46 10.13 -8.02
C ARG A 228 20.56 8.73 -7.37
N ALA A 229 19.43 8.02 -7.25
CA ALA A 229 19.35 6.66 -6.68
C ALA A 229 20.13 5.58 -7.45
N GLN A 230 20.56 5.87 -8.69
CA GLN A 230 21.34 4.99 -9.56
C GLN A 230 22.86 5.24 -9.48
N VAL A 231 23.32 5.94 -8.45
CA VAL A 231 24.75 6.22 -8.23
C VAL A 231 25.57 4.92 -8.28
N PRO A 232 26.59 4.82 -9.16
CA PRO A 232 27.51 3.68 -9.14
C PRO A 232 28.51 3.82 -7.97
N ASP A 233 29.28 2.77 -7.66
CA ASP A 233 30.13 2.74 -6.46
C ASP A 233 31.21 3.83 -6.42
N SER A 234 32.08 3.91 -7.44
CA SER A 234 33.11 4.95 -7.56
C SER A 234 33.75 4.97 -8.95
N PRO A 235 34.05 6.15 -9.53
CA PRO A 235 34.69 6.23 -10.85
C PRO A 235 36.14 5.74 -10.80
N THR A 236 36.74 5.67 -9.60
CA THR A 236 38.09 5.16 -9.39
C THR A 236 38.14 3.65 -9.18
N ALA A 237 36.99 2.97 -9.13
CA ALA A 237 36.95 1.52 -9.09
C ALA A 237 37.34 0.94 -10.46
N ASP A 238 38.01 -0.21 -10.47
CA ASP A 238 38.48 -0.85 -11.70
C ASP A 238 37.31 -1.15 -12.65
N GLY A 239 37.35 -0.58 -13.86
CA GLY A 239 36.33 -0.79 -14.90
C GLY A 239 35.05 0.03 -14.76
N ALA A 240 34.89 0.85 -13.71
CA ALA A 240 33.66 1.59 -13.44
C ALA A 240 33.46 2.87 -14.29
N MET A 241 34.49 3.31 -15.01
CA MET A 241 34.50 4.58 -15.74
C MET A 241 33.37 4.72 -16.77
N SER A 242 32.99 3.65 -17.46
CA SER A 242 31.90 3.70 -18.44
C SER A 242 30.54 3.94 -17.78
N GLU A 243 30.29 3.31 -16.63
CA GLU A 243 29.06 3.48 -15.87
C GLU A 243 28.97 4.89 -15.29
N TRP A 244 30.08 5.39 -14.75
CA TRP A 244 30.16 6.76 -14.25
C TRP A 244 29.97 7.83 -15.32
N THR A 245 30.49 7.60 -16.53
CA THR A 245 30.25 8.53 -17.64
C THR A 245 28.76 8.59 -17.98
N VAL A 246 28.09 7.42 -18.08
CA VAL A 246 26.64 7.36 -18.32
C VAL A 246 25.86 8.03 -17.20
N TYR A 247 26.23 7.77 -15.95
CA TYR A 247 25.61 8.39 -14.78
C TYR A 247 25.76 9.92 -14.80
N ALA A 248 26.95 10.45 -15.07
CA ALA A 248 27.20 11.89 -15.15
C ALA A 248 26.35 12.56 -16.25
N VAL A 249 26.20 11.93 -17.42
CA VAL A 249 25.30 12.40 -18.49
C VAL A 249 23.85 12.46 -18.02
N HIS A 250 23.38 11.40 -17.34
CA HIS A 250 22.02 11.35 -16.83
C HIS A 250 21.78 12.39 -15.74
N MET A 251 22.72 12.57 -14.82
CA MET A 251 22.64 13.59 -13.76
C MET A 251 22.61 15.00 -14.37
N ALA A 252 23.51 15.32 -15.30
CA ALA A 252 23.48 16.61 -15.99
C ALA A 252 22.13 16.87 -16.68
N SER A 253 21.60 15.85 -17.38
CA SER A 253 20.32 15.93 -18.08
C SER A 253 19.12 16.10 -17.12
N ALA A 254 19.15 15.42 -15.97
CA ALA A 254 18.11 15.48 -14.96
C ALA A 254 18.06 16.85 -14.26
N GLU A 255 19.22 17.39 -13.87
CA GLU A 255 19.36 18.73 -13.31
C GLU A 255 18.85 19.80 -14.27
N GLU A 256 19.22 19.72 -15.57
CA GLU A 256 18.68 20.62 -16.57
C GLU A 256 17.17 20.47 -16.77
N ALA A 257 16.64 19.24 -16.68
CA ALA A 257 15.22 19.00 -16.76
C ALA A 257 14.48 19.62 -15.58
N MET A 258 15.03 19.51 -14.36
CA MET A 258 14.53 20.17 -13.16
C MET A 258 14.50 21.68 -13.37
N VAL A 259 15.60 22.29 -13.82
CA VAL A 259 15.67 23.73 -14.13
C VAL A 259 14.55 24.15 -15.10
N ARG A 260 14.36 23.39 -16.20
CA ARG A 260 13.32 23.69 -17.19
C ARG A 260 11.92 23.57 -16.59
N ALA A 261 11.66 22.53 -15.80
CA ALA A 261 10.37 22.30 -15.15
C ALA A 261 10.04 23.40 -14.15
N LEU A 262 11.00 23.78 -13.29
CA LEU A 262 10.82 24.85 -12.31
C LEU A 262 10.58 26.21 -12.98
N LYS A 263 11.30 26.54 -14.05
CA LYS A 263 11.11 27.78 -14.82
C LYS A 263 9.76 27.86 -15.53
N ALA A 264 9.24 26.74 -15.99
CA ALA A 264 8.00 26.69 -16.76
C ALA A 264 6.76 26.93 -15.89
N HIS A 265 6.87 26.76 -14.57
CA HIS A 265 5.74 26.89 -13.65
C HIS A 265 5.64 28.29 -13.03
N GLN A 266 4.41 28.77 -12.84
CA GLN A 266 4.15 30.02 -12.13
C GLN A 266 4.02 29.75 -10.63
N TRP A 267 5.00 30.20 -9.87
CA TRP A 267 5.05 30.00 -8.43
C TRP A 267 4.29 31.09 -7.67
N PRO A 268 3.68 30.75 -6.53
CA PRO A 268 3.17 31.76 -5.62
C PRO A 268 4.32 32.63 -5.08
N SER A 269 4.00 33.85 -4.66
CA SER A 269 5.01 34.89 -4.37
C SER A 269 5.96 34.51 -3.23
N ASP A 270 5.48 33.73 -2.27
CA ASP A 270 6.25 33.20 -1.14
C ASP A 270 7.22 32.08 -1.56
N ALA A 271 6.87 31.28 -2.58
CA ALA A 271 7.71 30.20 -3.08
C ALA A 271 8.68 30.61 -4.20
N ALA A 272 8.38 31.68 -4.94
CA ALA A 272 9.16 32.08 -6.11
C ALA A 272 10.66 32.32 -5.81
N GLY A 273 10.97 32.98 -4.68
CA GLY A 273 12.35 33.25 -4.28
C GLY A 273 13.13 31.98 -3.90
N PRO A 274 12.64 31.15 -2.97
CA PRO A 274 13.25 29.87 -2.64
C PRO A 274 13.43 28.93 -3.84
N ILE A 275 12.43 28.81 -4.71
CA ILE A 275 12.50 27.93 -5.89
C ILE A 275 13.53 28.43 -6.91
N ALA A 276 13.67 29.75 -7.09
CA ALA A 276 14.73 30.30 -7.93
C ALA A 276 16.15 29.97 -7.41
N GLN A 277 16.31 29.78 -6.10
CA GLN A 277 17.59 29.34 -5.53
C GLN A 277 17.87 27.86 -5.83
N VAL A 278 16.85 27.01 -5.73
CA VAL A 278 16.95 25.60 -6.16
C VAL A 278 17.30 25.51 -7.64
N GLU A 279 16.60 26.26 -8.48
CA GLU A 279 16.89 26.36 -9.92
C GLU A 279 18.35 26.77 -10.19
N ALA A 280 18.85 27.80 -9.50
CA ALA A 280 20.21 28.28 -9.67
C ALA A 280 21.26 27.26 -9.19
N SER A 281 20.97 26.48 -8.14
CA SER A 281 21.83 25.37 -7.72
C SER A 281 21.83 24.23 -8.72
N ALA A 282 20.67 23.76 -9.16
CA ALA A 282 20.53 22.71 -10.17
C ALA A 282 21.27 23.09 -11.47
N GLN A 283 21.18 24.35 -11.90
CA GLN A 283 21.92 24.85 -13.07
C GLN A 283 23.46 24.77 -12.89
N ARG A 284 23.97 24.99 -11.68
CA ARG A 284 25.40 24.87 -11.37
C ARG A 284 25.83 23.41 -11.22
N ALA A 285 24.99 22.57 -10.61
CA ALA A 285 25.20 21.13 -10.50
C ALA A 285 25.24 20.47 -11.88
N ALA A 286 24.30 20.79 -12.77
CA ALA A 286 24.31 20.37 -14.17
C ALA A 286 25.66 20.68 -14.85
N ALA A 287 26.15 21.91 -14.70
CA ALA A 287 27.42 22.32 -15.29
C ALA A 287 28.64 21.58 -14.71
N ALA A 288 28.59 21.15 -13.45
CA ALA A 288 29.63 20.31 -12.84
C ALA A 288 29.55 18.87 -13.36
N TRP A 289 28.35 18.29 -13.46
CA TRP A 289 28.13 16.96 -14.05
C TRP A 289 28.55 16.90 -15.52
N THR A 290 28.31 17.96 -16.31
CA THR A 290 28.80 18.04 -17.69
C THR A 290 30.33 18.02 -17.79
N LYS A 291 31.05 18.58 -16.80
CA LYS A 291 32.51 18.47 -16.78
C LYS A 291 32.96 17.06 -16.43
N ALA A 292 32.30 16.43 -15.46
CA ALA A 292 32.56 15.04 -15.10
C ALA A 292 32.37 14.08 -16.29
N ASP A 293 31.36 14.30 -17.14
CA ASP A 293 31.18 13.56 -18.40
C ASP A 293 32.31 13.81 -19.43
N GLY A 294 32.80 15.06 -19.52
CA GLY A 294 33.83 15.46 -20.49
C GLY A 294 35.24 14.94 -20.17
N ASP A 295 35.49 14.53 -18.94
CA ASP A 295 36.79 14.05 -18.47
C ASP A 295 37.05 12.58 -18.79
N ARG A 296 38.33 12.21 -18.89
CA ARG A 296 38.79 10.83 -19.15
C ARG A 296 39.67 10.27 -18.04
N GLU A 297 39.97 11.09 -17.04
CA GLU A 297 40.82 10.74 -15.91
C GLU A 297 39.93 10.48 -14.69
N PRO A 298 39.98 9.29 -14.07
CA PRO A 298 39.07 8.93 -12.98
C PRO A 298 39.03 9.92 -11.82
N ASN A 299 40.17 10.49 -11.41
CA ASN A 299 40.20 11.44 -10.30
C ASN A 299 39.59 12.81 -10.69
N ALA A 300 39.67 13.20 -11.95
CA ALA A 300 39.02 14.39 -12.47
C ALA A 300 37.50 14.22 -12.48
N VAL A 301 37.00 13.08 -12.95
CA VAL A 301 35.57 12.72 -12.89
C VAL A 301 35.07 12.73 -11.45
N ASP A 302 35.77 12.06 -10.52
CA ASP A 302 35.43 12.01 -9.09
C ASP A 302 35.34 13.42 -8.46
N ARG A 303 36.34 14.27 -8.74
CA ARG A 303 36.38 15.64 -8.22
C ARG A 303 35.19 16.47 -8.70
N ASP A 304 34.87 16.39 -9.99
CA ASP A 304 33.81 17.20 -10.59
C ASP A 304 32.41 16.68 -10.20
N ALA A 305 32.25 15.37 -10.04
CA ALA A 305 31.07 14.75 -9.42
C ALA A 305 30.86 15.23 -7.98
N LYS A 306 31.90 15.17 -7.14
CA LYS A 306 31.87 15.69 -5.76
C LYS A 306 31.57 17.18 -5.68
N ALA A 307 32.01 17.96 -6.68
CA ALA A 307 31.67 19.37 -6.76
C ALA A 307 30.17 19.57 -7.03
N ALA A 308 29.56 18.74 -7.88
CA ALA A 308 28.13 18.75 -8.12
C ALA A 308 27.33 18.33 -6.87
N GLU A 309 27.74 17.25 -6.21
CA GLU A 309 27.16 16.77 -4.94
C GLU A 309 27.25 17.82 -3.82
N ALA A 310 28.37 18.54 -3.73
CA ALA A 310 28.53 19.62 -2.75
C ALA A 310 27.61 20.82 -3.04
N ILE A 311 27.30 21.11 -4.31
CA ILE A 311 26.31 22.12 -4.69
C ILE A 311 24.92 21.67 -4.28
N ASP A 312 24.58 20.42 -4.58
CA ASP A 312 23.29 19.81 -4.24
C ASP A 312 23.06 19.81 -2.72
N ALA A 313 24.03 19.34 -1.94
CA ALA A 313 23.97 19.34 -0.47
C ALA A 313 23.84 20.75 0.15
N ALA A 314 24.32 21.79 -0.54
CA ALA A 314 24.18 23.19 -0.12
C ALA A 314 22.91 23.86 -0.65
N THR A 315 22.07 23.14 -1.40
CA THR A 315 20.84 23.68 -2.00
C THR A 315 19.75 23.83 -0.94
N PRO A 316 19.07 24.98 -0.86
CA PRO A 316 18.05 25.25 0.15
C PRO A 316 16.71 24.60 -0.20
N TYR A 317 16.69 23.27 -0.34
CA TYR A 317 15.48 22.49 -0.61
C TYR A 317 14.43 22.68 0.49
N ASP A 318 14.86 22.76 1.75
CA ASP A 318 14.00 23.01 2.92
C ASP A 318 13.18 24.30 2.80
N ALA A 319 13.79 25.38 2.32
CA ALA A 319 13.12 26.66 2.12
C ALA A 319 12.08 26.58 0.99
N ALA A 320 12.42 25.94 -0.13
CA ALA A 320 11.49 25.75 -1.24
C ALA A 320 10.31 24.86 -0.84
N ARG A 321 10.60 23.71 -0.22
CA ARG A 321 9.60 22.76 0.25
C ARG A 321 8.71 23.36 1.34
N GLY A 322 9.30 24.09 2.29
CA GLY A 322 8.57 24.78 3.35
C GLY A 322 7.59 25.83 2.80
N SER A 323 7.98 26.58 1.78
CA SER A 323 7.09 27.55 1.11
C SER A 323 5.90 26.90 0.39
N LEU A 324 6.00 25.62 0.04
CA LEU A 324 4.93 24.84 -0.58
C LEU A 324 4.14 23.97 0.41
N HIS A 325 4.49 24.04 1.71
CA HIS A 325 3.97 23.17 2.77
C HIS A 325 4.22 21.68 2.50
N LEU A 326 5.40 21.37 1.94
CA LEU A 326 5.93 20.01 1.81
C LEU A 326 6.78 19.66 3.03
N THR A 327 7.15 18.39 3.14
CA THR A 327 8.00 17.90 4.23
C THR A 327 9.40 18.48 4.10
N VAL A 328 9.97 19.04 5.17
CA VAL A 328 11.26 19.78 5.13
C VAL A 328 12.44 19.02 5.73
N SER A 329 12.21 17.79 6.19
CA SER A 329 13.25 16.91 6.70
C SER A 329 13.60 15.89 5.62
N ASP A 330 14.81 15.93 5.09
CA ASP A 330 15.31 14.88 4.17
C ASP A 330 15.45 13.57 4.97
N PRO A 331 14.70 12.51 4.63
CA PRO A 331 14.78 11.26 5.35
C PRO A 331 16.12 10.58 5.07
N ALA A 332 16.57 9.74 5.99
CA ALA A 332 17.68 8.85 5.66
C ALA A 332 17.33 8.01 4.42
N PRO A 333 18.31 7.66 3.54
CA PRO A 333 18.05 6.84 2.38
C PRO A 333 17.28 5.57 2.77
N VAL A 334 16.16 5.32 2.08
CA VAL A 334 15.38 4.10 2.27
C VAL A 334 16.29 2.92 1.97
N ARG A 335 16.44 2.02 2.94
CA ARG A 335 17.29 0.85 2.73
C ARG A 335 16.64 -0.05 1.71
N ARG A 336 17.41 -0.51 0.73
CA ARG A 336 16.99 -1.54 -0.22
C ARG A 336 17.45 -2.88 0.34
N VAL A 337 16.51 -3.82 0.51
CA VAL A 337 16.78 -5.18 1.02
C VAL A 337 16.03 -6.19 0.18
#